data_AF-A0A7V9FGN0-F1
#
_entry.id   AF-A0A7V9FGN0-F1
#
_cell.length_a   1.000
_cell.length_b   1.000
_cell.length_c   1.000
_cell.angle_alpha   90.00
_cell.angle_beta   90.00
_cell.angle_gamma   90.00
#
_symmetry.space_group_name_H-M   'P 1'
#
loop_
_entity.id
_entity.type
_entity.pdbx_description
1 polymer ?
#
loop_
_entity_poly.entity_id
_entity_poly.type
_entity_poly.pdbx_seq_one_letter_code
_entity_poly.pdbx_strand_id
1 'polypeptide(L)'
;AAKVAIQTVLSEHMQRQMQEFMIRLNNPQASTEALRNTLFNFVDKMLLQPHYDTFEYLRGEALTTGAIDWTFNGKRLQVNYGVPAGNLFANRTGTAHYGGSASVFWADYRAALALLKGRVRAVVAHPNTINMIVSNSVNNIIVTQQDLQTGTYSIAKNVGGSNGPYIQSPDARDRTTLVGYGAEGEIITPTDPDSATLLPFIPTGKIVLIGDVVPRGFQVGLGGAVEDDTQNLAVGYTHIAPTIEGGGAMGRWADVFVPEHEPWQVVGRSVTNGLPVLEAPEKVVVLSTDMA
;
A
#
# COMPACT_ATOMS: atom_id res chain seq x y z
N ALA A 1 -13.22 -15.38 -2.78
CA ALA A 1 -11.81 -15.32 -2.37
C ALA A 1 -10.99 -14.88 -3.57
N ALA A 2 -10.09 -13.90 -3.42
CA ALA A 2 -9.16 -13.58 -4.50
C ALA A 2 -8.10 -14.67 -4.54
N LYS A 3 -7.98 -15.33 -5.69
CA LYS A 3 -6.96 -16.37 -5.93
C LYS A 3 -5.94 -15.80 -6.89
N VAL A 4 -4.69 -15.71 -6.45
CA VAL A 4 -3.55 -15.38 -7.28
C VAL A 4 -2.82 -16.68 -7.59
N ALA A 5 -2.66 -16.99 -8.87
CA ALA A 5 -1.97 -18.17 -9.35
C ALA A 5 -0.96 -17.76 -10.41
N ILE A 6 0.28 -18.21 -10.24
CA ILE A 6 1.40 -17.87 -11.12
C ILE A 6 2.07 -19.17 -11.55
N GLN A 7 2.42 -19.24 -12.82
CA GLN A 7 3.26 -20.28 -13.37
C GLN A 7 4.33 -19.62 -14.23
N THR A 8 5.58 -20.02 -14.03
CA THR A 8 6.71 -19.51 -14.83
C THR A 8 7.65 -20.65 -15.16
N VAL A 9 8.36 -20.51 -16.29
CA VAL A 9 9.22 -21.54 -16.85
C VAL A 9 10.63 -20.99 -16.97
N LEU A 10 11.57 -21.67 -16.34
CA LEU A 10 13.00 -21.51 -16.61
C LEU A 10 13.34 -22.30 -17.87
N SER A 11 13.42 -21.61 -18.99
CA SER A 11 13.80 -22.20 -20.28
C SER A 11 15.23 -22.76 -20.25
N GLU A 12 15.50 -23.72 -21.15
CA GLU A 12 16.82 -24.34 -21.29
C GLU A 12 17.94 -23.29 -21.50
N HIS A 13 17.64 -22.20 -22.20
CA HIS A 13 18.59 -21.11 -22.43
C HIS A 13 19.04 -20.43 -21.14
N MET A 14 18.10 -20.09 -20.25
CA MET A 14 18.41 -19.49 -18.95
C MET A 14 19.14 -20.49 -18.04
N GLN A 15 18.80 -21.78 -18.11
CA GLN A 15 19.49 -22.83 -17.37
C GLN A 15 20.94 -23.01 -17.85
N ARG A 16 21.20 -22.95 -19.16
CA ARG A 16 22.56 -22.97 -19.72
C ARG A 16 23.36 -21.76 -19.31
N GLN A 17 22.77 -20.55 -19.31
CA GLN A 17 23.44 -19.34 -18.80
C GLN A 17 23.79 -19.46 -17.31
N MET A 18 22.90 -20.04 -16.50
CA MET A 18 23.17 -20.32 -15.09
C MET A 18 24.28 -21.37 -14.92
N GLN A 19 24.28 -22.44 -15.72
CA GLN A 19 25.36 -23.43 -15.72
C GLN A 19 26.70 -22.82 -16.14
N GLU A 20 26.73 -21.98 -17.18
CA GLU A 20 27.94 -21.28 -17.62
C GLU A 20 28.48 -20.34 -16.54
N PHE A 21 27.60 -19.63 -15.81
CA PHE A 21 27.99 -18.79 -14.68
C PHE A 21 28.57 -19.62 -13.52
N MET A 22 28.00 -20.80 -13.24
CA MET A 22 28.52 -21.71 -12.21
C MET A 22 29.83 -22.39 -12.58
N ILE A 23 30.02 -22.77 -13.84
CA ILE A 23 31.29 -23.31 -14.33
C ILE A 23 32.41 -22.27 -14.18
N ARG A 24 32.10 -20.98 -14.38
CA ARG A 24 33.05 -19.88 -14.16
C ARG A 24 33.43 -19.66 -12.68
N LEU A 25 32.61 -20.12 -11.73
CA LEU A 25 32.88 -20.00 -10.28
C LEU A 25 33.84 -21.08 -9.73
N ASN A 26 34.23 -22.07 -10.54
CA ASN A 26 35.35 -23.02 -10.37
C ASN A 26 35.57 -23.61 -8.95
N ASN A 27 34.50 -23.80 -8.17
CA ASN A 27 34.57 -24.42 -6.85
C ASN A 27 33.40 -25.41 -6.67
N PRO A 28 33.65 -26.74 -6.68
CA PRO A 28 32.61 -27.78 -6.67
C PRO A 28 31.70 -27.79 -5.42
N GLN A 29 32.16 -27.25 -4.30
CA GLN A 29 31.32 -27.07 -3.10
C GLN A 29 30.46 -25.81 -3.20
N ALA A 30 30.97 -24.75 -3.84
CA ALA A 30 30.19 -23.54 -4.10
C ALA A 30 29.10 -23.76 -5.16
N SER A 31 29.22 -24.76 -6.03
CA SER A 31 28.27 -25.00 -7.12
C SER A 31 26.90 -25.51 -6.66
N THR A 32 26.86 -26.38 -5.64
CA THR A 32 25.59 -26.91 -5.11
C THR A 32 24.86 -25.86 -4.28
N GLU A 33 25.61 -25.07 -3.49
CA GLU A 33 25.06 -23.96 -2.72
C GLU A 33 24.61 -22.80 -3.61
N ALA A 34 25.36 -22.49 -4.68
CA ALA A 34 24.94 -21.50 -5.69
C ALA A 34 23.68 -21.94 -6.44
N LEU A 35 23.56 -23.23 -6.83
CA LEU A 35 22.33 -23.79 -7.40
C LEU A 35 21.14 -23.62 -6.47
N ARG A 36 21.32 -24.02 -5.20
CA ARG A 36 20.28 -23.90 -4.18
C ARG A 36 19.86 -22.44 -3.96
N ASN A 37 20.82 -21.53 -3.85
CA ASN A 37 20.55 -20.09 -3.69
C ASN A 37 19.86 -19.50 -4.93
N THR A 38 20.19 -19.97 -6.13
CA THR A 38 19.53 -19.47 -7.35
C THR A 38 18.11 -20.01 -7.47
N LEU A 39 17.88 -21.27 -7.10
CA LEU A 39 16.52 -21.83 -7.01
C LEU A 39 15.69 -21.12 -5.93
N PHE A 40 16.26 -20.82 -4.76
CA PHE A 40 15.57 -20.01 -3.75
C PHE A 40 15.29 -18.59 -4.22
N ASN A 41 16.26 -17.93 -4.86
CA ASN A 41 16.03 -16.61 -5.45
C ASN A 41 14.94 -16.65 -6.53
N PHE A 42 14.89 -17.71 -7.34
CA PHE A 42 13.84 -17.91 -8.33
C PHE A 42 12.47 -18.07 -7.67
N VAL A 43 12.36 -18.92 -6.64
CA VAL A 43 11.11 -19.06 -5.87
C VAL A 43 10.70 -17.74 -5.22
N ASP A 44 11.60 -17.08 -4.50
CA ASP A 44 11.29 -15.87 -3.76
C ASP A 44 10.95 -14.71 -4.70
N LYS A 45 11.76 -14.47 -5.74
CA LYS A 45 11.60 -13.31 -6.63
C LYS A 45 10.58 -13.52 -7.73
N MET A 46 10.48 -14.72 -8.30
CA MET A 46 9.59 -14.96 -9.44
C MET A 46 8.26 -15.58 -9.04
N LEU A 47 8.24 -16.38 -7.96
CA LEU A 47 7.00 -17.06 -7.54
C LEU A 47 6.31 -16.40 -6.37
N LEU A 48 7.03 -15.82 -5.41
CA LEU A 48 6.42 -15.27 -4.19
C LEU A 48 6.28 -13.75 -4.20
N GLN A 49 7.28 -13.00 -4.68
CA GLN A 49 7.26 -11.54 -4.74
C GLN A 49 5.98 -10.98 -5.41
N PRO A 50 5.53 -11.51 -6.57
CA PRO A 50 4.34 -10.94 -7.20
C PRO A 50 3.06 -11.13 -6.36
N HIS A 51 3.00 -12.16 -5.50
CA HIS A 51 1.89 -12.30 -4.55
C HIS A 51 1.95 -11.22 -3.47
N TYR A 52 3.14 -10.95 -2.93
CA TYR A 52 3.31 -9.88 -1.95
C TYR A 52 2.94 -8.52 -2.53
N ASP A 53 3.41 -8.22 -3.73
CA ASP A 53 3.14 -6.96 -4.42
C ASP A 53 1.66 -6.81 -4.75
N THR A 54 1.02 -7.86 -5.27
CA THR A 54 -0.43 -7.85 -5.56
C THR A 54 -1.24 -7.62 -4.29
N PHE A 55 -0.93 -8.29 -3.18
CA PHE A 55 -1.69 -8.08 -1.95
C PHE A 55 -1.41 -6.72 -1.30
N GLU A 56 -0.21 -6.17 -1.43
CA GLU A 56 0.08 -4.82 -0.96
C GLU A 56 -0.65 -3.76 -1.77
N TYR A 57 -0.70 -3.93 -3.09
CA TYR A 57 -1.52 -3.08 -3.95
C TYR A 57 -3.00 -3.14 -3.60
N LEU A 58 -3.56 -4.35 -3.41
CA LEU A 58 -4.98 -4.49 -3.03
C LEU A 58 -5.28 -3.84 -1.67
N ARG A 59 -4.32 -3.79 -0.74
CA ARG A 59 -4.45 -3.02 0.51
C ARG A 59 -4.47 -1.52 0.22
N GLY A 60 -3.55 -1.05 -0.62
CA GLY A 60 -3.50 0.34 -1.06
C GLY A 60 -4.79 0.79 -1.74
N GLU A 61 -5.33 -0.03 -2.64
CA GLU A 61 -6.62 0.21 -3.30
C GLU A 61 -7.77 0.26 -2.29
N ALA A 62 -7.86 -0.71 -1.39
CA ALA A 62 -8.87 -0.73 -0.33
C ALA A 62 -8.81 0.51 0.56
N LEU A 63 -7.61 0.96 0.94
CA LEU A 63 -7.43 2.14 1.80
C LEU A 63 -7.66 3.47 1.09
N THR A 64 -7.41 3.54 -0.23
CA THR A 64 -7.48 4.80 -1.00
C THR A 64 -8.81 4.99 -1.72
N THR A 65 -9.58 3.93 -1.92
CA THR A 65 -10.90 4.00 -2.58
C THR A 65 -12.04 3.56 -1.66
N GLY A 66 -11.74 2.85 -0.57
CA GLY A 66 -12.74 2.19 0.28
C GLY A 66 -13.33 0.92 -0.35
N ALA A 67 -12.77 0.47 -1.48
CA ALA A 67 -13.22 -0.68 -2.24
C ALA A 67 -12.02 -1.38 -2.90
N ILE A 68 -12.26 -2.55 -3.46
CA ILE A 68 -11.38 -3.20 -4.42
C ILE A 68 -12.17 -3.38 -5.69
N ASP A 69 -11.57 -3.01 -6.81
CA ASP A 69 -12.09 -3.22 -8.15
C ASP A 69 -10.95 -3.70 -9.06
N TRP A 70 -10.51 -4.93 -8.77
CA TRP A 70 -9.38 -5.55 -9.47
C TRP A 70 -9.87 -6.62 -10.43
N THR A 71 -9.37 -6.63 -11.65
CA THR A 71 -9.67 -7.70 -12.63
C THR A 71 -8.41 -8.48 -12.94
N PHE A 72 -8.47 -9.80 -12.78
CA PHE A 72 -7.36 -10.70 -13.07
C PHE A 72 -7.84 -11.81 -14.00
N ASN A 73 -7.16 -11.99 -15.14
CA ASN A 73 -7.47 -13.02 -16.12
C ASN A 73 -8.96 -13.05 -16.53
N GLY A 74 -9.54 -11.87 -16.81
CA GLY A 74 -10.95 -11.71 -17.18
C GLY A 74 -11.96 -11.95 -16.05
N LYS A 75 -11.50 -12.15 -14.80
CA LYS A 75 -12.37 -12.26 -13.61
C LYS A 75 -12.24 -11.01 -12.76
N ARG A 76 -13.35 -10.31 -12.58
CA ARG A 76 -13.44 -9.11 -11.74
C ARG A 76 -13.70 -9.49 -10.29
N LEU A 77 -12.82 -9.04 -9.40
CA LEU A 77 -12.97 -9.00 -7.97
C LEU A 77 -13.44 -7.59 -7.59
N GLN A 78 -14.72 -7.49 -7.23
CA GLN A 78 -15.27 -6.26 -6.69
C GLN A 78 -15.66 -6.46 -5.23
N VAL A 79 -15.12 -5.63 -4.34
CA VAL A 79 -15.43 -5.63 -2.90
C VAL A 79 -15.69 -4.20 -2.48
N ASN A 80 -16.85 -3.95 -1.87
CA ASN A 80 -17.14 -2.68 -1.23
C ASN A 80 -17.08 -2.87 0.28
N TYR A 81 -16.17 -2.18 0.95
CA TYR A 81 -15.99 -2.29 2.40
C TYR A 81 -16.93 -1.37 3.19
N GLY A 82 -17.75 -0.56 2.53
CA GLY A 82 -18.72 0.30 3.20
C GLY A 82 -18.11 1.53 3.87
N VAL A 83 -16.97 2.04 3.36
CA VAL A 83 -16.42 3.32 3.83
C VAL A 83 -17.48 4.41 3.64
N PRO A 84 -17.81 5.19 4.68
CA PRO A 84 -18.81 6.24 4.58
C PRO A 84 -18.46 7.20 3.44
N ALA A 85 -19.43 7.54 2.59
CA ALA A 85 -19.19 8.42 1.44
C ALA A 85 -18.63 9.79 1.85
N GLY A 86 -19.00 10.30 3.04
CA GLY A 86 -18.46 11.54 3.59
C GLY A 86 -16.96 11.47 3.96
N ASN A 87 -16.41 10.27 4.13
CA ASN A 87 -14.99 10.06 4.36
C ASN A 87 -14.17 10.02 3.06
N LEU A 88 -14.82 9.95 1.89
CA LEU A 88 -14.17 9.97 0.59
C LEU A 88 -14.33 11.35 -0.04
N PHE A 89 -13.32 12.20 0.12
CA PHE A 89 -13.39 13.57 -0.38
C PHE A 89 -13.35 13.60 -1.91
N ALA A 90 -14.13 14.50 -2.48
CA ALA A 90 -14.08 14.77 -3.91
C ALA A 90 -12.66 15.17 -4.33
N ASN A 91 -12.25 14.70 -5.50
CA ASN A 91 -10.94 15.03 -6.05
C ASN A 91 -10.82 16.55 -6.29
N ARG A 92 -9.81 17.17 -5.68
CA ARG A 92 -9.52 18.60 -5.85
C ARG A 92 -8.80 18.84 -7.16
N THR A 93 -9.38 19.69 -8.01
CA THR A 93 -8.89 20.01 -9.35
C THR A 93 -8.75 21.53 -9.52
N GLY A 94 -8.12 21.98 -10.62
CA GLY A 94 -7.93 23.41 -10.91
C GLY A 94 -7.15 24.12 -9.79
N THR A 95 -7.33 25.42 -9.57
CA THR A 95 -6.52 26.16 -8.57
C THR A 95 -6.65 25.66 -7.12
N ALA A 96 -7.66 24.84 -6.82
CA ALA A 96 -7.92 24.27 -5.50
C ALA A 96 -7.15 22.97 -5.21
N HIS A 97 -6.50 22.35 -6.21
CA HIS A 97 -5.64 21.18 -5.98
C HIS A 97 -4.50 21.55 -4.98
N TYR A 98 -3.91 20.57 -4.30
CA TYR A 98 -3.03 20.86 -3.15
C TYR A 98 -1.68 21.51 -3.49
N GLY A 99 -1.29 21.47 -4.77
CA GLY A 99 -0.18 22.25 -5.33
C GLY A 99 -0.61 23.58 -5.98
N GLY A 100 -1.90 23.89 -5.98
CA GLY A 100 -2.48 25.01 -6.72
C GLY A 100 -2.36 26.35 -5.99
N SER A 101 -2.59 27.43 -6.74
CA SER A 101 -2.51 28.82 -6.26
C SER A 101 -3.60 29.21 -5.25
N ALA A 102 -4.64 28.38 -5.09
CA ALA A 102 -5.70 28.53 -4.10
C ALA A 102 -5.95 27.21 -3.35
N SER A 103 -4.86 26.47 -3.05
CA SER A 103 -4.91 25.16 -2.40
C SER A 103 -5.82 25.16 -1.15
N VAL A 104 -6.70 24.17 -1.09
CA VAL A 104 -7.62 23.95 0.04
C VAL A 104 -7.13 22.86 1.01
N PHE A 105 -5.85 22.46 0.92
CA PHE A 105 -5.27 21.37 1.71
C PHE A 105 -5.61 21.45 3.21
N TRP A 106 -5.35 22.59 3.87
CA TRP A 106 -5.61 22.74 5.30
C TRP A 106 -7.11 22.68 5.65
N ALA A 107 -7.98 23.14 4.76
CA ALA A 107 -9.43 23.06 4.98
C ALA A 107 -9.90 21.61 4.93
N ASP A 108 -9.44 20.86 3.93
CA ASP A 108 -9.74 19.44 3.78
C ASP A 108 -9.15 18.60 4.92
N TYR A 109 -7.90 18.88 5.30
CA TYR A 109 -7.25 18.21 6.43
C TYR A 109 -8.02 18.41 7.73
N ARG A 110 -8.45 19.64 8.03
CA ARG A 110 -9.26 19.94 9.23
C ARG A 110 -10.64 19.28 9.17
N ALA A 111 -11.26 19.20 8.00
CA ALA A 111 -12.54 18.50 7.81
C ALA A 111 -12.36 16.98 8.03
N ALA A 112 -11.29 16.39 7.49
CA ALA A 112 -10.96 14.99 7.71
C ALA A 112 -10.67 14.69 9.19
N LEU A 113 -9.93 15.58 9.87
CA LEU A 113 -9.74 15.49 11.32
C LEU A 113 -11.08 15.51 12.08
N ALA A 114 -12.02 16.35 11.66
CA ALA A 114 -13.33 16.43 12.31
C ALA A 114 -14.12 15.12 12.17
N LEU A 115 -14.08 14.48 10.99
CA LEU A 115 -14.70 13.17 10.77
C LEU A 115 -14.10 12.08 11.67
N LEU A 116 -12.78 12.11 11.87
CA LEU A 116 -12.05 11.22 12.77
C LEU A 116 -12.05 11.69 14.24
N LYS A 117 -12.89 12.67 14.60
CA LYS A 117 -13.03 13.22 15.96
C LYS A 117 -11.69 13.69 16.57
N GLY A 118 -10.77 14.17 15.71
CA GLY A 118 -9.44 14.64 16.08
C GLY A 118 -8.42 13.55 16.43
N ARG A 119 -8.78 12.26 16.26
CA ARG A 119 -7.92 11.13 16.61
C ARG A 119 -7.40 10.46 15.35
N VAL A 120 -6.22 10.90 14.90
CA VAL A 120 -5.55 10.35 13.72
C VAL A 120 -4.25 9.70 14.15
N ARG A 121 -4.09 8.43 13.79
CA ARG A 121 -2.91 7.63 14.06
C ARG A 121 -1.82 7.82 13.01
N ALA A 122 -2.23 7.86 11.74
CA ALA A 122 -1.31 7.99 10.62
C ALA A 122 -1.96 8.76 9.47
N VAL A 123 -1.15 9.57 8.80
CA VAL A 123 -1.49 10.22 7.53
C VAL A 123 -0.48 9.75 6.51
N VAL A 124 -0.92 8.95 5.54
CA VAL A 124 -0.05 8.29 4.58
C VAL A 124 -0.34 8.81 3.18
N ALA A 125 0.69 9.14 2.42
CA ALA A 125 0.57 9.59 1.04
C ALA A 125 1.80 9.20 0.23
N HIS A 126 1.68 9.26 -1.09
CA HIS A 126 2.83 9.10 -1.97
C HIS A 126 3.83 10.25 -1.76
N PRO A 127 5.16 10.01 -1.75
CA PRO A 127 6.18 11.04 -1.57
C PRO A 127 6.04 12.24 -2.52
N ASN A 128 5.71 12.00 -3.79
CA ASN A 128 5.44 13.09 -4.75
C ASN A 128 4.28 14.00 -4.32
N THR A 129 3.23 13.45 -3.71
CA THR A 129 2.09 14.24 -3.21
C THR A 129 2.49 15.04 -1.98
N ILE A 130 3.30 14.46 -1.09
CA ILE A 130 3.86 15.17 0.07
C ILE A 130 4.74 16.33 -0.40
N ASN A 131 5.64 16.09 -1.35
CA ASN A 131 6.52 17.11 -1.90
C ASN A 131 5.72 18.26 -2.51
N MET A 132 4.70 17.97 -3.34
CA MET A 132 3.81 18.98 -3.92
C MET A 132 3.13 19.85 -2.84
N ILE A 133 2.67 19.25 -1.74
CA ILE A 133 2.03 19.97 -0.64
C ILE A 133 3.03 20.87 0.07
N VAL A 134 4.20 20.33 0.43
CA VAL A 134 5.23 21.01 1.21
C VAL A 134 5.90 22.14 0.40
N SER A 135 6.10 21.94 -0.90
CA SER A 135 6.72 22.94 -1.78
C SER A 135 5.78 24.07 -2.18
N ASN A 136 4.46 23.92 -1.99
CA ASN A 136 3.50 24.96 -2.35
C ASN A 136 3.51 26.10 -1.33
N SER A 137 3.91 27.29 -1.77
CA SER A 137 3.97 28.50 -0.93
C SER A 137 2.61 28.93 -0.37
N VAL A 138 1.51 28.62 -1.06
CA VAL A 138 0.13 28.95 -0.61
C VAL A 138 -0.25 28.16 0.65
N ASN A 139 0.25 26.93 0.79
CA ASN A 139 0.01 26.12 1.98
C ASN A 139 0.72 26.67 3.22
N ASN A 140 1.73 27.54 3.05
CA ASN A 140 2.45 28.18 4.15
C ASN A 140 2.92 27.17 5.21
N ILE A 141 3.62 26.13 4.78
CA ILE A 141 4.06 25.02 5.65
C ILE A 141 5.43 25.31 6.26
N ILE A 142 5.58 24.99 7.55
CA ILE A 142 6.86 24.87 8.24
C ILE A 142 7.10 23.38 8.48
N VAL A 143 8.23 22.86 7.98
CA VAL A 143 8.70 21.52 8.30
C VAL A 143 9.42 21.58 9.64
N THR A 144 8.87 20.91 10.64
CA THR A 144 9.35 20.92 12.03
C THR A 144 10.35 19.80 12.31
N GLN A 145 10.15 18.66 11.66
CA GLN A 145 11.04 17.52 11.69
C GLN A 145 10.93 16.80 10.34
N GLN A 146 12.06 16.31 9.84
CA GLN A 146 12.12 15.53 8.63
C GLN A 146 13.02 14.33 8.87
N ASP A 147 12.52 13.15 8.55
CA ASP A 147 13.31 11.94 8.49
C ASP A 147 13.30 11.43 7.05
N LEU A 148 14.44 11.60 6.39
CA LEU A 148 14.64 11.20 5.00
C LEU A 148 14.75 9.67 4.83
N GLN A 149 15.09 8.93 5.89
CA GLN A 149 15.21 7.46 5.80
C GLN A 149 13.84 6.80 5.87
N THR A 150 12.95 7.31 6.72
CA THR A 150 11.59 6.79 6.87
C THR A 150 10.56 7.52 6.00
N GLY A 151 10.96 8.58 5.29
CA GLY A 151 10.07 9.38 4.46
C GLY A 151 9.02 10.15 5.25
N THR A 152 9.32 10.51 6.51
CA THR A 152 8.37 11.12 7.43
C THR A 152 8.60 12.63 7.57
N TYR A 153 7.51 13.39 7.45
CA TYR A 153 7.52 14.87 7.48
C TYR A 153 6.54 15.38 8.53
N SER A 154 7.05 15.93 9.63
CA SER A 154 6.22 16.62 10.61
C SER A 154 6.07 18.08 10.21
N ILE A 155 4.85 18.46 9.83
CA ILE A 155 4.51 19.77 9.28
C ILE A 155 3.61 20.55 10.24
N ALA A 156 3.76 21.87 10.22
CA ALA A 156 2.89 22.81 10.90
C ALA A 156 2.55 23.98 9.98
N LYS A 157 1.34 24.54 10.10
CA LYS A 157 0.98 25.77 9.39
C LYS A 157 1.73 26.97 9.95
N ASN A 158 2.31 27.79 9.08
CA ASN A 158 2.83 29.11 9.42
C ASN A 158 1.67 30.08 9.59
N VAL A 159 1.64 30.77 10.72
CA VAL A 159 0.72 31.90 10.99
C VAL A 159 1.46 33.24 11.10
N GLY A 160 2.78 33.22 10.94
CA GLY A 160 3.57 34.44 10.80
C GLY A 160 3.22 35.18 9.51
N GLY A 161 3.31 36.51 9.55
CA GLY A 161 3.15 37.32 8.35
C GLY A 161 4.22 37.01 7.30
N SER A 162 3.93 37.27 6.02
CA SER A 162 4.80 36.93 4.88
C SER A 162 6.24 37.49 4.94
N ASN A 163 6.48 38.51 5.78
CA ASN A 163 7.79 39.14 6.01
C ASN A 163 8.25 39.08 7.48
N GLY A 164 7.60 38.27 8.33
CA GLY A 164 7.93 38.13 9.75
C GLY A 164 8.70 36.82 10.05
N PRO A 165 9.10 36.60 11.31
CA PRO A 165 9.63 35.31 11.72
C PRO A 165 8.59 34.21 11.49
N TYR A 166 9.05 33.00 11.14
CA TYR A 166 8.18 31.83 11.05
C TYR A 166 7.57 31.54 12.42
N ILE A 167 6.24 31.57 12.51
CA ILE A 167 5.50 31.28 13.73
C ILE A 167 4.62 30.07 13.45
N GLN A 168 4.89 28.97 14.16
CA GLN A 168 4.04 27.78 14.09
C GLN A 168 2.66 28.09 14.67
N SER A 169 1.61 27.65 13.98
CA SER A 169 0.25 27.75 14.49
C SER A 169 0.14 27.13 15.89
N PRO A 170 -0.46 27.81 16.88
CA PRO A 170 -0.72 27.24 18.20
C PRO A 170 -1.86 26.23 18.17
N ASP A 171 -2.67 26.19 17.10
CA ASP A 171 -3.76 25.21 16.95
C ASP A 171 -3.17 23.83 16.65
N ALA A 172 -3.52 22.84 17.48
CA ALA A 172 -3.09 21.46 17.29
C ALA A 172 -3.61 20.86 15.96
N ARG A 173 -4.72 21.36 15.43
CA ARG A 173 -5.31 20.92 14.15
C ARG A 173 -4.54 21.38 12.91
N ASP A 174 -3.57 22.28 13.10
CA ASP A 174 -2.70 22.79 12.04
C ASP A 174 -1.33 22.10 12.02
N ARG A 175 -1.24 20.93 12.65
CA ARG A 175 -0.02 20.15 12.76
C ARG A 175 -0.33 18.72 12.39
N THR A 176 0.56 18.11 11.61
CA THR A 176 0.43 16.68 11.26
C THR A 176 1.78 16.10 10.89
N THR A 177 1.89 14.79 11.00
CA THR A 177 3.01 14.03 10.45
C THR A 177 2.53 13.28 9.22
N LEU A 178 3.13 13.58 8.07
CA LEU A 178 2.89 12.90 6.80
C LEU A 178 3.92 11.79 6.63
N VAL A 179 3.46 10.57 6.39
CA VAL A 179 4.30 9.39 6.16
C VAL A 179 4.31 9.10 4.65
N GLY A 180 5.49 9.21 4.06
CA GLY A 180 5.72 8.90 2.65
C GLY A 180 5.75 7.40 2.40
N TYR A 181 4.83 6.92 1.56
CA TYR A 181 4.81 5.54 1.12
C TYR A 181 4.84 5.48 -0.41
N GLY A 182 6.07 5.41 -0.95
CA GLY A 182 6.36 5.39 -2.39
C GLY A 182 6.88 4.04 -2.87
N ALA A 183 6.52 2.96 -2.17
CA ALA A 183 6.83 1.62 -2.64
C ALA A 183 5.94 1.28 -3.84
N GLU A 184 6.55 0.62 -4.81
CA GLU A 184 5.91 0.19 -6.05
C GLU A 184 6.07 -1.32 -6.18
N GLY A 185 5.09 -1.95 -6.80
CA GLY A 185 5.11 -3.38 -7.07
C GLY A 185 4.81 -3.67 -8.52
N GLU A 186 5.35 -4.79 -9.01
CA GLU A 186 5.01 -5.30 -10.33
C GLU A 186 3.71 -6.10 -10.22
N ILE A 187 2.65 -5.58 -10.84
CA ILE A 187 1.32 -6.15 -10.73
C ILE A 187 0.89 -6.66 -12.08
N ILE A 188 0.38 -7.89 -12.10
CA ILE A 188 -0.17 -8.47 -13.31
C ILE A 188 -1.45 -7.69 -13.68
N THR A 189 -1.40 -7.05 -14.84
CA THR A 189 -2.33 -5.98 -15.20
C THR A 189 -3.67 -6.55 -15.70
N PRO A 190 -4.82 -5.90 -15.44
CA PRO A 190 -6.13 -6.36 -15.91
C PRO A 190 -6.32 -6.46 -17.43
N THR A 191 -5.56 -5.70 -18.21
CA THR A 191 -5.70 -5.57 -19.66
C THR A 191 -4.79 -6.51 -20.45
N ASP A 192 -3.76 -7.05 -19.82
CA ASP A 192 -2.81 -7.97 -20.42
C ASP A 192 -2.25 -8.91 -19.34
N PRO A 193 -2.69 -10.18 -19.28
CA PRO A 193 -2.25 -11.14 -18.28
C PRO A 193 -0.77 -11.54 -18.44
N ASP A 194 -0.14 -11.18 -19.57
CA ASP A 194 1.25 -11.52 -19.87
C ASP A 194 2.23 -10.36 -19.55
N SER A 195 1.73 -9.19 -19.14
CA SER A 195 2.58 -8.05 -18.74
C SER A 195 2.30 -7.55 -17.32
N ALA A 196 3.39 -7.42 -16.55
CA ALA A 196 3.38 -6.77 -15.26
C ALA A 196 3.64 -5.27 -15.45
N THR A 197 2.82 -4.43 -14.82
CA THR A 197 3.04 -2.99 -14.76
C THR A 197 3.52 -2.60 -13.38
N LEU A 198 4.52 -1.72 -13.33
CA LEU A 198 5.00 -1.15 -12.07
C LEU A 198 3.99 -0.09 -11.62
N LEU A 199 3.31 -0.35 -10.50
CA LEU A 199 2.29 0.53 -9.96
C LEU A 199 2.63 0.89 -8.50
N PRO A 200 2.44 2.16 -8.11
CA PRO A 200 2.59 2.55 -6.73
C PRO A 200 1.47 1.96 -5.89
N PHE A 201 1.80 1.44 -4.70
CA PHE A 201 0.81 0.88 -3.79
C PHE A 201 -0.17 1.95 -3.29
N ILE A 202 0.32 3.16 -3.03
CA ILE A 202 -0.54 4.34 -2.79
C ILE A 202 -0.44 5.25 -4.02
N PRO A 203 -1.55 5.45 -4.76
CA PRO A 203 -1.55 6.33 -5.91
C PRO A 203 -1.14 7.76 -5.57
N THR A 204 -0.47 8.41 -6.51
CA THR A 204 -0.21 9.84 -6.42
C THR A 204 -1.54 10.62 -6.39
N GLY A 205 -1.56 11.69 -5.62
CA GLY A 205 -2.74 12.54 -5.44
C GLY A 205 -3.72 12.04 -4.39
N LYS A 206 -3.46 10.89 -3.75
CA LYS A 206 -4.25 10.37 -2.63
C LYS A 206 -3.52 10.55 -1.31
N ILE A 207 -4.27 10.93 -0.27
CA ILE A 207 -3.81 10.96 1.11
C ILE A 207 -4.82 10.17 1.95
N VAL A 208 -4.33 9.17 2.67
CA VAL A 208 -5.14 8.35 3.56
C VAL A 208 -4.89 8.77 5.00
N LEU A 209 -5.95 9.13 5.70
CA LEU A 209 -5.93 9.36 7.14
C LEU A 209 -6.55 8.15 7.83
N ILE A 210 -5.81 7.62 8.80
CA ILE A 210 -6.21 6.47 9.59
C ILE A 210 -6.55 6.93 11.00
N GLY A 211 -7.79 6.71 11.42
CA GLY A 211 -8.27 6.97 12.77
C GLY A 211 -7.60 6.09 13.81
N ASP A 212 -7.41 6.63 15.01
CA ASP A 212 -6.83 5.87 16.13
C ASP A 212 -7.88 4.99 16.83
N VAL A 213 -7.39 4.00 17.58
CA VAL A 213 -8.23 3.13 18.43
C VAL A 213 -8.59 3.89 19.70
N VAL A 214 -9.85 3.80 20.15
CA VAL A 214 -10.25 4.40 21.43
C VAL A 214 -9.59 3.62 22.57
N PRO A 215 -8.91 4.27 23.53
CA PRO A 215 -8.33 3.56 24.67
C PRO A 215 -9.41 2.81 25.47
N ARG A 216 -9.14 1.55 25.81
CA ARG A 216 -9.99 0.74 26.71
C ARG A 216 -10.04 1.40 28.08
N GLY A 217 -11.24 1.80 28.53
CA GLY A 217 -11.46 2.37 29.85
C GLY A 217 -12.87 2.95 30.00
N PHE A 218 -13.34 3.08 31.25
CA PHE A 218 -14.64 3.67 31.57
C PHE A 218 -14.65 5.15 31.15
N GLN A 219 -15.47 5.51 30.17
CA GLN A 219 -15.60 6.88 29.68
C GLN A 219 -16.97 7.45 30.10
N VAL A 220 -16.96 8.48 30.94
CA VAL A 220 -18.17 9.17 31.39
C VAL A 220 -18.56 10.23 30.35
N GLY A 221 -19.82 10.22 29.90
CA GLY A 221 -20.36 11.23 28.98
C GLY A 221 -20.54 10.80 27.52
N LEU A 222 -20.21 9.55 27.15
CA LEU A 222 -20.71 8.93 25.92
C LEU A 222 -22.16 8.52 26.16
N GLY A 223 -23.10 9.43 25.91
CA GLY A 223 -24.53 9.17 26.07
C GLY A 223 -24.95 7.87 25.37
N GLY A 224 -25.36 6.87 26.16
CA GLY A 224 -26.13 5.69 25.74
C GLY A 224 -25.56 4.81 24.63
N ALA A 225 -24.32 5.01 24.18
CA ALA A 225 -23.72 4.13 23.18
C ALA A 225 -23.30 2.84 23.87
N VAL A 226 -23.98 1.74 23.53
CA VAL A 226 -23.46 0.38 23.67
C VAL A 226 -21.98 0.42 23.29
N GLU A 227 -21.11 -0.14 24.12
CA GLU A 227 -19.69 -0.36 23.79
C GLU A 227 -19.63 -1.22 22.53
N ASP A 228 -19.68 -0.56 21.37
CA ASP A 228 -19.54 -1.22 20.09
C ASP A 228 -18.05 -1.56 19.98
N ASP A 229 -17.70 -2.77 20.40
CA ASP A 229 -16.32 -3.31 20.41
C ASP A 229 -15.65 -3.22 19.03
N THR A 230 -16.43 -2.97 17.96
CA THR A 230 -15.95 -2.64 16.62
C THR A 230 -15.10 -1.37 16.58
N GLN A 231 -15.36 -0.38 17.45
CA GLN A 231 -14.54 0.84 17.56
C GLN A 231 -13.14 0.56 18.14
N ASN A 232 -12.92 -0.62 18.72
CA ASN A 232 -11.64 -1.06 19.26
C ASN A 232 -10.82 -1.93 18.30
N LEU A 233 -11.37 -2.28 17.13
CA LEU A 233 -10.67 -3.10 16.14
C LEU A 233 -9.57 -2.31 15.42
N ALA A 234 -8.54 -3.02 14.97
CA ALA A 234 -7.60 -2.48 14.00
C ALA A 234 -8.36 -2.09 12.73
N VAL A 235 -7.76 -1.25 11.87
CA VAL A 235 -8.39 -0.84 10.60
C VAL A 235 -8.81 -2.05 9.77
N GLY A 236 -8.02 -3.11 9.82
CA GLY A 236 -8.28 -4.34 9.11
C GLY A 236 -7.13 -5.34 9.23
N TYR A 237 -7.26 -6.43 8.48
CA TYR A 237 -6.27 -7.49 8.40
C TYR A 237 -6.20 -8.07 6.98
N THR A 238 -5.22 -8.92 6.70
CA THR A 238 -5.21 -9.71 5.45
C THR A 238 -5.64 -11.12 5.76
N HIS A 239 -6.77 -11.53 5.19
CA HIS A 239 -7.22 -12.91 5.27
C HIS A 239 -6.44 -13.77 4.29
N ILE A 240 -5.89 -14.89 4.75
CA ILE A 240 -5.25 -15.91 3.90
C ILE A 240 -6.01 -17.21 4.11
N ALA A 241 -6.65 -17.70 3.06
CA ALA A 241 -7.44 -18.91 3.09
C ALA A 241 -6.62 -20.12 2.60
N PRO A 242 -7.01 -21.36 2.99
CA PRO A 242 -6.43 -22.57 2.46
C PRO A 242 -6.46 -22.66 0.93
N THR A 243 -5.46 -23.32 0.35
CA THR A 243 -5.40 -23.63 -1.09
C THR A 243 -5.54 -25.13 -1.33
N ILE A 244 -6.12 -25.51 -2.47
CA ILE A 244 -6.22 -26.93 -2.85
C ILE A 244 -4.83 -27.49 -3.23
N GLU A 245 -3.99 -26.64 -3.82
CA GLU A 245 -2.63 -26.97 -4.23
C GLU A 245 -1.71 -27.25 -3.03
N GLY A 246 -1.93 -26.55 -1.92
CA GLY A 246 -1.26 -26.79 -0.65
C GLY A 246 -1.88 -27.90 0.21
N GLY A 247 -2.77 -28.73 -0.35
CA GLY A 247 -3.43 -29.81 0.39
C GLY A 247 -4.35 -29.34 1.51
N GLY A 248 -4.93 -28.14 1.39
CA GLY A 248 -5.78 -27.54 2.42
C GLY A 248 -5.02 -26.83 3.54
N ALA A 249 -3.69 -26.68 3.43
CA ALA A 249 -2.91 -25.86 4.35
C ALA A 249 -3.17 -24.36 4.09
N MET A 250 -3.17 -23.57 5.16
CA MET A 250 -3.19 -22.11 5.08
C MET A 250 -1.81 -21.59 4.68
N GLY A 251 -1.77 -20.60 3.79
CA GLY A 251 -0.53 -19.90 3.44
C GLY A 251 -0.38 -19.65 1.95
N ARG A 252 0.82 -19.16 1.59
CA ARG A 252 1.28 -19.11 0.21
C ARG A 252 1.96 -20.42 -0.11
N TRP A 253 1.57 -21.03 -1.21
CA TRP A 253 2.16 -22.29 -1.65
C TRP A 253 2.98 -22.06 -2.91
N ALA A 254 4.16 -22.67 -2.98
CA ALA A 254 5.01 -22.66 -4.15
C ALA A 254 5.63 -24.04 -4.34
N ASP A 255 5.80 -24.44 -5.58
CA ASP A 255 6.35 -25.71 -5.99
C ASP A 255 7.19 -25.53 -7.25
N VAL A 256 8.29 -26.27 -7.32
CA VAL A 256 9.23 -26.24 -8.42
C VAL A 256 9.50 -27.67 -8.83
N PHE A 257 9.20 -28.00 -10.08
CA PHE A 257 9.34 -29.35 -10.61
C PHE A 257 9.90 -29.33 -12.03
N VAL A 258 10.42 -30.48 -12.45
CA VAL A 258 10.88 -30.72 -13.82
C VAL A 258 9.82 -31.59 -14.52
N PRO A 259 9.21 -31.14 -15.62
CA PRO A 259 8.24 -31.94 -16.35
C PRO A 259 8.85 -33.22 -16.93
N GLU A 260 8.15 -34.35 -16.83
CA GLU A 260 8.66 -35.65 -17.31
C GLU A 260 8.97 -35.67 -18.82
N HIS A 261 8.23 -34.90 -19.62
CA HIS A 261 8.39 -34.82 -21.07
C HIS A 261 9.39 -33.74 -21.52
N GLU A 262 9.82 -32.87 -20.61
CA GLU A 262 10.74 -31.76 -20.88
C GLU A 262 11.79 -31.67 -19.77
N PRO A 263 12.74 -32.64 -19.71
CA PRO A 263 13.70 -32.75 -18.61
C PRO A 263 14.69 -31.58 -18.51
N TRP A 264 14.71 -30.73 -19.53
CA TRP A 264 15.55 -29.54 -19.66
C TRP A 264 14.84 -28.26 -19.21
N GLN A 265 13.60 -28.35 -18.69
CA GLN A 265 12.83 -27.23 -18.21
C GLN A 265 12.53 -27.37 -16.72
N VAL A 266 12.58 -26.24 -16.01
CA VAL A 266 12.18 -26.16 -14.62
C VAL A 266 10.94 -25.27 -14.58
N VAL A 267 9.84 -25.81 -14.08
CA VAL A 267 8.57 -25.12 -13.96
C VAL A 267 8.36 -24.74 -12.51
N GLY A 268 8.16 -23.45 -12.26
CA GLY A 268 7.73 -22.93 -10.98
C GLY A 268 6.25 -22.63 -11.01
N ARG A 269 5.52 -23.03 -9.97
CA ARG A 269 4.12 -22.67 -9.76
C ARG A 269 3.90 -22.14 -8.35
N SER A 270 3.05 -21.14 -8.18
CA SER A 270 2.66 -20.65 -6.87
C SER A 270 1.21 -20.19 -6.82
N VAL A 271 0.57 -20.37 -5.66
CA VAL A 271 -0.84 -20.07 -5.44
C VAL A 271 -1.05 -19.49 -4.05
N THR A 272 -1.85 -18.42 -3.98
CA THR A 272 -2.34 -17.87 -2.72
C THR A 272 -3.82 -17.51 -2.85
N ASN A 273 -4.61 -17.89 -1.86
CA ASN A 273 -5.97 -17.37 -1.66
C ASN A 273 -5.91 -16.29 -0.58
N GLY A 274 -6.02 -15.02 -0.95
CA GLY A 274 -5.92 -13.92 -0.01
C GLY A 274 -6.94 -12.83 -0.28
N LEU A 275 -7.28 -12.05 0.75
CA LEU A 275 -8.09 -10.84 0.60
C LEU A 275 -7.77 -9.88 1.74
N PRO A 276 -7.39 -8.63 1.48
CA PRO A 276 -7.38 -7.61 2.54
C PRO A 276 -8.83 -7.33 2.99
N VAL A 277 -9.04 -7.17 4.28
CA VAL A 277 -10.36 -6.93 4.88
C VAL A 277 -10.26 -5.68 5.73
N LEU A 278 -11.15 -4.71 5.48
CA LEU A 278 -11.35 -3.57 6.35
C LEU A 278 -12.46 -3.92 7.34
N GLU A 279 -12.13 -3.98 8.63
CA GLU A 279 -13.08 -4.26 9.71
C GLU A 279 -13.73 -2.98 10.23
N ALA A 280 -12.99 -1.86 10.19
CA ALA A 280 -13.42 -0.56 10.68
C ALA A 280 -13.33 0.50 9.57
N PRO A 281 -14.17 0.40 8.52
CA PRO A 281 -14.12 1.28 7.34
C PRO A 281 -14.38 2.76 7.68
N GLU A 282 -15.08 3.06 8.78
CA GLU A 282 -15.35 4.41 9.28
C GLU A 282 -14.09 5.15 9.78
N LYS A 283 -13.01 4.42 10.06
CA LYS A 283 -11.71 4.99 10.48
C LYS A 283 -10.83 5.40 9.32
N VAL A 284 -11.24 5.11 8.08
CA VAL A 284 -10.50 5.50 6.88
C VAL A 284 -11.13 6.78 6.33
N VAL A 285 -10.31 7.82 6.15
CA VAL A 285 -10.69 9.03 5.42
C VAL A 285 -9.69 9.26 4.30
N VAL A 286 -10.18 9.54 3.11
CA VAL A 286 -9.35 9.75 1.93
C VAL A 286 -9.52 11.16 1.42
N LEU A 287 -8.40 11.86 1.28
CA LEU A 287 -8.29 13.10 0.55
C LEU A 287 -7.74 12.83 -0.85
N SER A 288 -8.26 13.54 -1.85
CA SER A 288 -7.92 13.35 -3.25
C SER A 288 -7.61 14.70 -3.91
N THR A 289 -6.53 14.77 -4.69
CA THR A 289 -6.09 15.95 -5.43
C THR A 289 -5.45 15.56 -6.75
N ASP A 290 -5.56 16.44 -7.75
CA ASP A 290 -4.75 16.34 -8.96
C ASP A 290 -3.27 16.58 -8.65
N MET A 291 -2.43 15.86 -9.41
CA MET A 291 -0.99 16.06 -9.47
C MET A 291 -0.70 16.97 -10.66
N ALA A 292 -0.20 18.19 -10.41
CA ALA A 292 0.16 19.17 -11.43
C ALA A 292 1.52 19.80 -11.11
#